data_AF-A0A6B3FGW4-F1
#
_entry.id   AF-A0A6B3FGW4-F1
#
_cell.length_a   1.000
_cell.length_b   1.000
_cell.length_c   1.000
_cell.angle_alpha   90.00
_cell.angle_beta   90.00
_cell.angle_gamma   90.00
#
_symmetry.space_group_name_H-M   'P 1'
#
loop_
_entity.id
_entity.type
_entity.pdbx_description
1 polymer ?
#
loop_
_entity_poly.entity_id
_entity_poly.type
_entity_poly.pdbx_seq_one_letter_code
_entity_poly.pdbx_strand_id
1 'polypeptide(L)'
;PSWPLAHPYRFVAHNGEINTVKGNRNWMKARESQLASSLFGQAQLDRIFPVCTPDASDSASFDEVLELLHLGGRSLPHAVLMMVPEAWENHDSMDPARRAFYQYHSAMMEPWDGPACVTFTDGVQVGAVLDRNGLRPGRY
;
A
#
# COMPACT_ATOMS: atom_id res chain seq x y z
N PRO A 1 17.59 -13.95 -14.90
CA PRO A 1 17.26 -13.12 -13.71
C PRO A 1 16.93 -11.70 -14.19
N SER A 2 15.86 -11.09 -13.68
CA SER A 2 15.49 -9.70 -14.02
C SER A 2 15.93 -8.78 -12.89
N TRP A 3 16.98 -8.00 -13.12
CA TRP A 3 17.53 -7.07 -12.12
C TRP A 3 16.51 -6.05 -11.58
N PRO A 4 15.61 -5.49 -12.41
CA PRO A 4 14.57 -4.57 -11.92
C PRO A 4 13.56 -5.18 -10.93
N LEU A 5 13.48 -6.51 -10.81
CA LEU A 5 12.60 -7.17 -9.85
C LEU A 5 13.24 -7.36 -8.47
N ALA A 6 14.52 -7.00 -8.32
CA ALA A 6 15.22 -7.08 -7.05
C ALA A 6 14.72 -5.99 -6.08
N HIS A 7 14.55 -6.38 -4.83
CA HIS A 7 14.27 -5.46 -3.72
C HIS A 7 15.56 -4.78 -3.22
N PRO A 8 15.45 -3.67 -2.45
CA PRO A 8 14.21 -2.94 -2.12
C PRO A 8 13.64 -2.15 -3.30
N TYR A 9 12.34 -1.88 -3.26
CA TYR A 9 11.73 -0.84 -4.09
C TYR A 9 11.94 0.54 -3.44
N ARG A 10 11.21 1.58 -3.86
CA ARG A 10 11.48 2.96 -3.43
C ARG A 10 11.21 3.15 -1.95
N PHE A 11 10.11 2.60 -1.46
CA PHE A 11 9.67 2.70 -0.06
C PHE A 11 9.64 1.36 0.66
N VAL A 12 9.57 0.23 -0.05
CA VAL A 12 9.34 -1.08 0.59
C VAL A 12 10.31 -2.20 0.22
N ALA A 13 10.57 -3.06 1.19
CA ALA A 13 10.94 -4.45 0.95
C ALA A 13 9.81 -5.37 1.47
N HIS A 14 9.36 -6.26 0.58
CA HIS A 14 8.22 -7.13 0.83
C HIS A 14 8.67 -8.58 0.80
N ASN A 15 8.39 -9.31 1.87
CA ASN A 15 8.53 -10.74 1.93
C ASN A 15 7.14 -11.37 1.99
N GLY A 16 6.68 -11.93 0.88
CA GLY A 16 5.31 -12.40 0.79
C GLY A 16 4.79 -12.50 -0.65
N GLU A 17 3.48 -12.58 -0.77
CA GLU A 17 2.74 -12.57 -2.04
C GLU A 17 1.40 -11.87 -1.83
N ILE A 18 1.05 -10.93 -2.71
CA ILE A 18 -0.25 -10.24 -2.69
C ILE A 18 -1.23 -10.99 -3.59
N ASN A 19 -2.00 -11.90 -3.00
CA ASN A 19 -2.96 -12.76 -3.70
C ASN A 19 -4.10 -11.98 -4.39
N THR A 20 -4.37 -10.76 -3.92
CA THR A 20 -5.44 -9.89 -4.44
C THR A 20 -4.98 -8.94 -5.54
N VAL A 21 -3.70 -8.97 -5.96
CA VAL A 21 -3.06 -7.96 -6.82
C VAL A 21 -3.82 -7.64 -8.10
N LYS A 22 -4.44 -8.63 -8.75
CA LYS A 22 -5.24 -8.39 -9.97
C LYS A 22 -6.43 -7.47 -9.70
N GLY A 23 -7.14 -7.69 -8.61
CA GLY A 23 -8.25 -6.86 -8.18
C GLY A 23 -7.76 -5.45 -7.82
N ASN A 24 -6.69 -5.36 -7.04
CA ASN A 24 -6.14 -4.09 -6.59
C ASN A 24 -5.66 -3.21 -7.77
N ARG A 25 -4.99 -3.80 -8.76
CA ARG A 25 -4.60 -3.10 -10.00
C ARG A 25 -5.80 -2.60 -10.79
N ASN A 26 -6.86 -3.40 -10.91
CA ASN A 26 -8.07 -2.99 -11.62
C ASN A 26 -8.77 -1.83 -10.92
N TRP A 27 -8.86 -1.89 -9.59
CA TRP A 27 -9.43 -0.82 -8.79
C TRP A 27 -8.60 0.47 -8.86
N MET A 28 -7.27 0.37 -8.81
CA MET A 28 -6.40 1.53 -9.04
C MET A 28 -6.58 2.14 -10.41
N LYS A 29 -6.64 1.32 -11.47
CA LYS A 29 -6.92 1.78 -12.83
C LYS A 29 -8.27 2.49 -12.94
N ALA A 30 -9.31 1.99 -12.27
CA ALA A 30 -10.61 2.66 -12.24
C ALA A 30 -10.54 4.05 -11.57
N ARG A 31 -9.68 4.20 -10.56
CA ARG A 31 -9.47 5.45 -9.83
C ARG A 31 -8.61 6.48 -10.58
N GLU A 32 -7.79 6.07 -11.55
CA GLU A 32 -6.88 6.98 -12.28
C GLU A 32 -7.60 8.22 -12.83
N SER A 33 -8.77 8.02 -13.45
CA SER A 33 -9.59 9.11 -14.01
C SER A 33 -10.15 10.11 -12.99
N GLN A 34 -10.16 9.72 -11.71
CA GLN A 34 -10.70 10.52 -10.60
C GLN A 34 -9.59 11.07 -9.70
N LEU A 35 -8.31 10.76 -9.98
CA LEU A 35 -7.21 11.26 -9.17
C LEU A 35 -7.09 12.78 -9.32
N ALA A 36 -7.15 13.45 -8.18
CA ALA A 36 -6.95 14.88 -8.04
C ALA A 36 -6.10 15.12 -6.78
N SER A 37 -5.18 16.07 -6.86
CA SER A 37 -4.32 16.45 -5.74
C SER A 37 -4.04 17.93 -5.80
N SER A 38 -3.99 18.60 -4.65
CA SER A 38 -3.49 19.97 -4.55
C SER A 38 -1.95 20.02 -4.51
N LEU A 39 -1.28 18.89 -4.29
CA LEU A 39 0.18 18.76 -4.27
C LEU A 39 0.78 18.47 -5.64
N PHE A 40 -0.03 17.88 -6.54
CA PHE A 40 0.36 17.60 -7.92
C PHE A 40 -0.49 18.42 -8.87
N GLY A 41 0.13 19.12 -9.82
CA GLY A 41 -0.61 19.68 -10.94
C GLY A 41 -1.16 18.59 -11.85
N GLN A 42 -2.20 18.90 -12.63
CA GLN A 42 -2.83 17.94 -13.56
C GLN A 42 -1.80 17.33 -14.53
N ALA A 43 -0.89 18.14 -15.06
CA ALA A 43 0.15 17.67 -15.98
C ALA A 43 1.11 16.65 -15.34
N GLN A 44 1.34 16.71 -14.03
CA GLN A 44 2.13 15.73 -13.31
C GLN A 44 1.32 14.44 -13.07
N LEU A 45 0.03 14.55 -12.74
CA LEU A 45 -0.85 13.40 -12.58
C LEU A 45 -0.99 12.60 -13.89
N ASP A 46 -1.11 13.28 -15.03
CA ASP A 46 -1.22 12.61 -16.32
C ASP A 46 0.06 11.81 -16.67
N ARG A 47 1.22 12.20 -16.12
CA ARG A 47 2.52 11.55 -16.37
C ARG A 47 2.76 10.30 -15.53
N ILE A 48 2.02 10.12 -14.43
CA ILE A 48 2.17 8.94 -13.56
C ILE A 48 1.26 7.78 -14.00
N PHE A 49 0.42 7.97 -15.03
CA PHE A 49 -0.43 6.90 -15.54
C PHE A 49 0.31 5.99 -16.53
N PRO A 50 0.08 4.67 -16.48
CA PRO A 50 -0.69 3.96 -15.44
C PRO A 50 0.07 3.94 -14.11
N VAL A 51 -0.65 4.07 -12.98
CA VAL A 51 -0.03 4.09 -11.64
C VAL A 51 0.67 2.77 -11.36
N CYS A 52 0.00 1.65 -11.65
CA CYS A 52 0.61 0.34 -11.55
C CYS A 52 1.27 -0.02 -12.89
N THR A 53 2.58 -0.22 -12.89
CA THR A 53 3.31 -0.60 -14.10
C THR A 53 2.80 -1.95 -14.63
N PRO A 54 2.41 -2.05 -15.92
CA PRO A 54 1.99 -3.30 -16.53
C PRO A 54 3.04 -4.39 -16.37
N ASP A 55 2.60 -5.61 -16.07
CA ASP A 55 3.44 -6.81 -15.91
C ASP A 55 4.53 -6.74 -14.82
N ALA A 56 4.54 -5.68 -13.99
CA ALA A 56 5.41 -5.59 -12.84
C ALA A 56 5.06 -6.64 -11.77
N SER A 57 5.95 -6.84 -10.80
CA SER A 57 5.67 -7.71 -9.65
C SER A 57 4.53 -7.13 -8.80
N ASP A 58 3.94 -7.98 -7.97
CA ASP A 58 2.95 -7.55 -6.97
C ASP A 58 3.50 -6.50 -6.02
N SER A 59 4.75 -6.69 -5.60
CA SER A 59 5.50 -5.84 -4.69
C SER A 59 5.83 -4.48 -5.32
N ALA A 60 6.15 -4.45 -6.61
CA ALA A 60 6.32 -3.21 -7.37
C ALA A 60 5.01 -2.41 -7.41
N SER A 61 3.88 -3.07 -7.72
CA SER A 61 2.57 -2.40 -7.72
C SER A 61 2.16 -1.89 -6.35
N PHE A 62 2.51 -2.61 -5.29
CA PHE A 62 2.31 -2.13 -3.92
C PHE A 62 3.13 -0.87 -3.65
N ASP A 63 4.42 -0.87 -4.00
CA ASP A 63 5.32 0.29 -3.84
C ASP A 63 4.83 1.52 -4.61
N GLU A 64 4.37 1.34 -5.86
CA GLU A 64 3.88 2.42 -6.72
C GLU A 64 2.63 3.11 -6.14
N VAL A 65 1.69 2.32 -5.62
CA VAL A 65 0.48 2.86 -4.99
C VAL A 65 0.81 3.49 -3.64
N LEU A 66 1.74 2.91 -2.88
CA LEU A 66 2.21 3.48 -1.63
C LEU A 66 2.91 4.82 -1.85
N GLU A 67 3.76 4.91 -2.87
CA GLU A 67 4.42 6.15 -3.31
C GLU A 67 3.40 7.23 -3.65
N LEU A 68 2.38 6.90 -4.45
CA LEU A 68 1.29 7.83 -4.78
C LEU A 68 0.58 8.36 -3.52
N LEU A 69 0.23 7.47 -2.59
CA LEU A 69 -0.46 7.87 -1.35
C LEU A 69 0.42 8.75 -0.45
N HIS A 70 1.70 8.39 -0.33
CA HIS A 70 2.65 9.09 0.53
C HIS A 70 2.98 10.47 -0.04
N LEU A 71 3.40 10.55 -1.30
CA LEU A 71 3.69 11.82 -1.97
C LEU A 71 2.43 12.67 -2.16
N GLY A 72 1.25 12.02 -2.18
CA GLY A 72 -0.07 12.67 -2.14
C GLY A 72 -0.46 13.26 -0.78
N GLY A 73 0.44 13.24 0.22
CA GLY A 73 0.30 14.00 1.46
C GLY A 73 0.01 13.17 2.70
N ARG A 74 -0.01 11.84 2.61
CA ARG A 74 -0.15 10.96 3.79
C ARG A 74 1.22 10.62 4.36
N SER A 75 1.32 10.48 5.69
CA SER A 75 2.53 9.88 6.27
C SER A 75 2.70 8.44 5.79
N LEU A 76 3.94 7.96 5.72
CA LEU A 76 4.21 6.60 5.25
C LEU A 76 3.46 5.51 6.07
N PRO A 77 3.39 5.56 7.42
CA PRO A 77 2.64 4.57 8.20
C PRO A 77 1.14 4.64 7.92
N HIS A 78 0.60 5.84 7.72
CA HIS A 78 -0.81 6.01 7.38
C HIS A 78 -1.11 5.29 6.05
N ALA A 79 -0.32 5.55 5.02
CA ALA A 79 -0.50 4.93 3.71
C ALA A 79 -0.32 3.40 3.77
N VAL A 80 0.67 2.91 4.52
CA VAL A 80 0.85 1.47 4.76
C VAL A 80 -0.39 0.86 5.43
N LEU A 81 -0.92 1.47 6.49
CA LEU A 81 -2.10 0.96 7.21
C LEU A 81 -3.41 1.09 6.41
N MET A 82 -3.45 1.95 5.39
CA MET A 82 -4.55 1.95 4.42
C MET A 82 -4.51 0.73 3.50
N MET A 83 -3.31 0.32 3.08
CA MET A 83 -3.13 -0.79 2.12
C MET A 83 -3.09 -2.15 2.82
N VAL A 84 -2.50 -2.24 4.01
CA VAL A 84 -2.39 -3.44 4.85
C VAL A 84 -3.07 -3.19 6.20
N PRO A 85 -4.41 -3.12 6.24
CA PRO A 85 -5.12 -2.87 7.49
C PRO A 85 -5.07 -4.10 8.41
N GLU A 86 -5.02 -3.85 9.73
CA GLU A 86 -5.19 -4.88 10.76
C GLU A 86 -6.57 -5.57 10.62
N ALA A 87 -6.74 -6.76 11.18
CA ALA A 87 -8.05 -7.40 11.26
C ALA A 87 -8.95 -6.65 12.27
N TRP A 88 -9.69 -5.63 11.79
CA TRP A 88 -10.35 -4.64 12.65
C TRP A 88 -11.86 -4.85 12.88
N GLU A 89 -12.57 -5.52 11.97
CA GLU A 89 -14.04 -5.61 11.99
C GLU A 89 -14.54 -6.26 13.29
N ASN A 90 -14.02 -7.44 13.61
CA ASN A 90 -14.43 -8.25 14.76
C ASN A 90 -13.44 -8.16 15.94
N HIS A 91 -12.64 -7.10 16.03
CA HIS A 91 -11.65 -6.95 17.09
C HIS A 91 -12.24 -6.24 18.33
N ASP A 92 -12.85 -7.00 19.24
CA ASP A 92 -13.63 -6.47 20.37
C ASP A 92 -12.88 -5.47 21.26
N SER A 93 -11.58 -5.65 21.45
CA SER A 93 -10.74 -4.79 22.29
C SER A 93 -10.01 -3.67 21.53
N MET A 94 -10.31 -3.45 20.25
CA MET A 94 -9.62 -2.41 19.46
C MET A 94 -10.03 -1.04 19.97
N ASP A 95 -9.05 -0.15 20.13
CA ASP A 95 -9.31 1.25 20.40
C ASP A 95 -10.33 1.84 19.40
N PRO A 96 -11.39 2.51 19.85
CA PRO A 96 -12.45 3.01 18.97
C PRO A 96 -11.94 3.96 17.88
N ALA A 97 -10.93 4.80 18.15
CA ALA A 97 -10.37 5.70 17.15
C ALA A 97 -9.58 4.94 16.09
N ARG A 98 -8.84 3.90 16.49
CA ARG A 98 -8.17 2.98 15.54
C ARG A 98 -9.17 2.21 14.68
N ARG A 99 -10.25 1.68 15.26
CA ARG A 99 -11.32 1.02 14.51
C ARG A 99 -11.97 1.98 13.50
N ALA A 100 -12.27 3.21 13.93
CA ALA A 100 -12.84 4.24 13.05
C ALA A 100 -11.88 4.61 11.91
N PHE A 101 -10.56 4.66 12.16
CA PHE A 101 -9.55 4.85 11.13
C PHE A 101 -9.65 3.77 10.05
N TYR A 102 -9.67 2.48 10.41
CA TYR A 102 -9.75 1.41 9.42
C TYR A 102 -11.11 1.38 8.70
N GLN A 103 -12.21 1.63 9.42
CA GLN A 103 -13.53 1.69 8.83
C GLN A 103 -13.67 2.82 7.79
N TYR A 104 -13.08 3.98 8.06
CA TYR A 104 -13.08 5.08 7.11
C TYR A 104 -12.26 4.73 5.85
N HIS A 105 -11.08 4.12 6.03
CA HIS A 105 -10.19 3.80 4.91
C HIS A 105 -10.65 2.60 4.09
N SER A 106 -11.41 1.66 4.65
CA SER A 106 -11.97 0.53 3.90
C SER A 106 -12.95 0.95 2.81
N ALA A 107 -13.57 2.14 2.95
CA ALA A 107 -14.41 2.73 1.91
C ALA A 107 -13.62 3.33 0.74
N MET A 108 -12.31 3.56 0.90
CA MET A 108 -11.45 4.20 -0.11
C MET A 108 -10.45 3.24 -0.75
N MET A 109 -9.91 2.30 0.04
CA MET A 109 -8.85 1.38 -0.37
C MET A 109 -9.21 -0.03 0.05
N GLU A 110 -9.29 -0.93 -0.93
CA GLU A 110 -9.35 -2.36 -0.69
C GLU A 110 -8.01 -2.86 -0.11
N PRO A 111 -8.03 -3.85 0.80
CA PRO A 111 -6.81 -4.41 1.34
C PRO A 111 -5.96 -5.06 0.24
N TRP A 112 -4.66 -4.77 0.24
CA TRP A 112 -3.67 -5.48 -0.55
C TRP A 112 -3.27 -6.76 0.17
N ASP A 113 -4.20 -7.71 0.14
CA ASP A 113 -4.18 -8.92 0.97
C ASP A 113 -3.36 -10.07 0.38
N GLY A 114 -2.83 -10.90 1.29
CA GLY A 114 -1.93 -12.01 1.05
C GLY A 114 -0.85 -12.11 2.14
N PRO A 115 -0.10 -13.23 2.24
CA PRO A 115 0.98 -13.35 3.21
C PRO A 115 1.99 -12.23 3.01
N ALA A 116 2.26 -11.40 4.01
CA ALA A 116 3.16 -10.26 3.86
C ALA A 116 3.91 -9.93 5.15
N CYS A 117 5.22 -9.72 5.02
CA CYS A 117 6.02 -8.94 5.94
C CYS A 117 6.61 -7.78 5.14
N VAL A 118 6.13 -6.58 5.41
CA VAL A 118 6.52 -5.36 4.69
C VAL A 118 7.37 -4.51 5.62
N THR A 119 8.60 -4.25 5.21
CA THR A 119 9.47 -3.24 5.83
C THR A 119 9.48 -2.01 4.94
N PHE A 120 9.39 -0.83 5.56
CA PHE A 120 9.23 0.42 4.81
C PHE A 120 10.00 1.57 5.45
N THR A 121 10.40 2.54 4.63
CA THR A 121 11.07 3.77 5.08
C THR A 121 10.88 4.92 4.11
N ASP A 122 10.79 6.15 4.63
CA ASP A 122 10.84 7.41 3.87
C ASP A 122 12.18 8.14 4.05
N GLY A 123 13.16 7.48 4.68
CA GLY A 123 14.45 8.07 5.04
C GLY A 123 14.47 8.83 6.37
N VAL A 124 13.30 9.10 6.97
CA VAL A 124 13.17 9.73 8.31
C VAL A 124 12.76 8.69 9.35
N GLN A 125 11.87 7.78 8.98
CA GLN A 125 11.34 6.73 9.85
C GLN A 125 11.34 5.38 9.15
N VAL A 126 11.67 4.33 9.89
CA VAL A 126 11.62 2.94 9.44
C VAL A 126 10.56 2.17 10.23
N GLY A 127 9.80 1.33 9.54
CA GLY A 127 8.75 0.52 10.15
C GLY A 127 8.65 -0.86 9.50
N ALA A 128 7.91 -1.75 10.17
CA ALA A 128 7.55 -3.06 9.66
C ALA A 128 6.10 -3.37 10.02
N VAL A 129 5.37 -4.02 9.11
CA VAL A 129 4.01 -4.50 9.34
C VAL A 129 3.87 -5.92 8.80
N LEU A 130 3.06 -6.72 9.47
CA LEU A 130 2.63 -8.03 8.98
C LEU A 130 1.24 -7.91 8.35
N ASP A 131 0.91 -8.80 7.42
CA ASP A 131 -0.46 -8.96 6.95
C ASP A 131 -1.42 -9.24 8.12
N ARG A 132 -2.72 -9.05 7.86
CA ARG A 132 -3.79 -9.20 8.86
C ARG A 132 -3.80 -10.53 9.60
N ASN A 133 -3.22 -11.58 9.03
CA ASN A 133 -3.18 -12.94 9.59
C ASN A 133 -1.79 -13.33 10.11
N GLY A 134 -0.77 -12.47 9.95
CA GLY A 134 0.59 -12.72 10.42
C GLY A 134 1.25 -13.93 9.75
N LEU A 135 1.05 -14.11 8.45
CA LEU A 135 1.45 -15.34 7.73
C LEU A 135 2.96 -15.42 7.43
N ARG A 136 3.72 -14.37 7.76
CA ARG A 136 5.18 -14.31 7.61
C ARG A 136 5.84 -14.06 8.97
N PRO A 137 7.00 -14.69 9.24
CA PRO A 137 7.71 -14.46 10.49
C PRO A 137 8.31 -13.04 10.53
N GLY A 138 8.14 -12.34 11.65
CA GLY A 138 8.85 -11.10 11.98
C GLY A 138 9.38 -11.19 13.41
N ARG A 139 10.67 -10.92 13.61
CA ARG A 139 11.32 -10.85 14.92
C ARG A 139 12.20 -9.60 14.98
N TYR A 140 12.27 -8.97 16.15
CA TYR A 140 13.11 -7.82 16.45
C TYR A 140 13.71 -7.96 17.86
#